data_AF-K1TEU7-F1
#
_entry.id   AF-K1TEU7-F1
#
_cell.length_a   1.000
_cell.length_b   1.000
_cell.length_c   1.000
_cell.angle_alpha   90.00
_cell.angle_beta   90.00
_cell.angle_gamma   90.00
#
_symmetry.space_group_name_H-M   'P 1'
#
loop_
_entity.id
_entity.type
_entity.pdbx_description
1 polymer ?
#
loop_
_entity_poly.entity_id
_entity_poly.type
_entity_poly.pdbx_seq_one_letter_code
_entity_poly.pdbx_strand_id
1 'polypeptide(L)'
;EDSEMLDEVVVVGFGTQKKVNLTGSVGLATAKEIEARPVANATQALQGLVPGLQITTNTGELDKNMSINIRGNGTIGDGSSGSPLILIDGMEGDINTVNPQDIENISVLKDAAASSIYGSRAPFGVILVTTKKGKSGKPTINYNNSFRFNSPVNLPEMMDSYTFANYFNEAARNGQDNAQFSDT
;
A
#
# COMPACT_ATOMS: atom_id res chain seq x y z
N GLU A 1 13.33 33.71 -10.65
CA GLU A 1 14.21 33.90 -9.50
C GLU A 1 13.75 32.93 -8.42
N ASP A 2 14.69 32.11 -7.97
CA ASP A 2 14.69 31.11 -6.90
C ASP A 2 13.61 30.02 -6.89
N SER A 3 13.75 29.11 -7.86
CA SER A 3 13.39 27.70 -7.66
C SER A 3 14.40 27.08 -6.70
N GLU A 4 14.10 27.02 -5.40
CA GLU A 4 14.78 26.09 -4.49
C GLU A 4 14.58 24.67 -5.05
N MET A 5 15.56 24.20 -5.82
CA MET A 5 15.70 22.79 -6.14
C MET A 5 15.97 22.08 -4.82
N LEU A 6 14.90 21.63 -4.16
CA LEU A 6 15.00 20.67 -3.07
C LEU A 6 15.66 19.43 -3.66
N ASP A 7 16.96 19.30 -3.44
CA ASP A 7 17.71 18.09 -3.75
C ASP A 7 17.06 16.95 -2.96
N GLU A 8 16.25 16.13 -3.62
CA GLU A 8 15.71 14.92 -3.03
C GLU A 8 16.89 14.04 -2.60
N VAL A 9 17.10 13.98 -1.29
CA VAL A 9 18.09 13.13 -0.66
C VAL A 9 17.47 11.76 -0.52
N VAL A 10 18.02 10.79 -1.24
CA VAL A 10 17.65 9.38 -1.15
C VAL A 10 18.60 8.72 -0.17
N VAL A 11 18.06 7.97 0.78
CA VAL A 11 18.86 7.09 1.64
C VAL A 11 19.07 5.79 0.90
N VAL A 12 20.34 5.42 0.67
CA VAL A 12 20.72 4.14 0.09
C VAL A 12 21.70 3.44 1.02
N GLY A 13 21.28 2.32 1.61
CA GLY A 13 22.13 1.61 2.56
C GLY A 13 22.43 2.46 3.79
N PHE A 14 23.71 2.77 3.97
CA PHE A 14 24.25 3.58 5.07
C PHE A 14 24.62 5.02 4.68
N GLY A 15 24.34 5.45 3.43
CA GLY A 15 24.70 6.77 2.93
C GLY A 15 23.52 7.56 2.37
N THR A 16 23.58 8.88 2.46
CA THR A 16 22.64 9.80 1.80
C THR A 16 23.21 10.21 0.45
N GLN A 17 22.48 9.98 -0.64
CA GLN A 17 22.88 10.40 -1.98
C GLN A 17 21.77 11.23 -2.63
N LYS A 18 22.16 12.25 -3.41
CA LYS A 18 21.19 12.98 -4.23
C LYS A 18 20.61 12.04 -5.28
N LYS A 19 19.30 12.10 -5.50
CA LYS A 19 18.59 11.32 -6.51
C LYS A 19 19.25 11.37 -7.90
N VAL A 20 19.84 12.51 -8.26
CA VAL A 20 20.49 12.74 -9.56
C VAL A 20 21.76 11.91 -9.77
N ASN A 21 22.43 11.54 -8.69
CA ASN A 21 23.71 10.82 -8.73
C ASN A 21 23.53 9.31 -8.64
N LEU A 22 22.28 8.83 -8.52
CA LEU A 22 22.00 7.43 -8.33
C LEU A 22 21.95 6.71 -9.67
N THR A 23 22.82 5.71 -9.83
CA THR A 23 22.94 4.92 -11.07
C THR A 23 21.86 3.83 -11.21
N GLY A 24 21.03 3.61 -10.19
CA GLY A 24 19.96 2.59 -10.18
C GLY A 24 18.55 3.18 -10.12
N SER A 25 17.54 2.38 -10.50
CA SER A 25 16.13 2.76 -10.42
C SER A 25 15.66 2.77 -8.97
N VAL A 26 15.47 3.98 -8.43
CA VAL A 26 14.89 4.21 -7.12
C VAL A 26 13.63 5.06 -7.25
N GLY A 27 12.56 4.59 -6.61
CA GLY A 27 11.36 5.38 -6.40
C GLY A 27 11.47 6.13 -5.09
N LEU A 28 11.11 7.41 -5.07
CA LEU A 28 11.04 8.20 -3.85
C LEU A 28 9.61 8.68 -3.70
N ALA A 29 9.05 8.49 -2.50
CA ALA A 29 7.81 9.10 -2.07
C ALA A 29 8.14 10.06 -0.92
N THR A 30 7.79 11.33 -1.10
CA THR A 30 8.08 12.39 -0.13
C THR A 30 6.99 12.48 0.95
N ALA A 31 7.33 13.01 2.12
CA ALA A 31 6.34 13.27 3.19
C ALA A 31 5.11 14.03 2.69
N LYS A 32 5.29 15.03 1.82
CA LYS A 32 4.19 15.85 1.29
C LYS A 32 3.17 15.02 0.51
N GLU A 33 3.64 14.06 -0.29
CA GLU A 33 2.78 13.19 -1.09
C GLU A 33 2.05 12.16 -0.23
N ILE A 34 2.71 11.69 0.84
CA ILE A 34 2.15 10.75 1.82
C ILE A 34 1.10 11.46 2.69
N GLU A 35 1.38 12.66 3.18
CA GLU A 35 0.47 13.47 4.01
C GLU A 35 -0.75 13.98 3.24
N ALA A 36 -0.63 14.24 1.95
CA ALA A 36 -1.75 14.63 1.09
C ALA A 36 -2.82 13.53 0.97
N ARG A 37 -2.49 12.29 1.35
CA ARG A 37 -3.38 11.14 1.26
C ARG A 37 -3.98 10.83 2.62
N PRO A 38 -5.30 10.98 2.79
CA PRO A 38 -5.97 10.60 4.01
C PRO A 38 -6.15 9.08 4.04
N VAL A 39 -5.07 8.37 4.35
CA VAL A 39 -5.07 6.91 4.63
C VAL A 39 -4.71 6.63 6.08
N ALA A 40 -5.00 5.43 6.58
CA ALA A 40 -4.65 5.02 7.95
C ALA A 40 -3.24 4.41 8.00
N ASN A 41 -2.87 3.67 6.94
CA ASN A 41 -1.63 2.90 6.88
C ASN A 41 -0.68 3.48 5.84
N ALA A 42 0.63 3.46 6.11
CA ALA A 42 1.65 3.97 5.21
C ALA A 42 1.69 3.21 3.87
N THR A 43 1.37 1.91 3.89
CA THR A 43 1.27 1.06 2.69
C THR A 43 0.21 1.55 1.71
N GLN A 44 -0.94 1.99 2.21
CA GLN A 44 -1.99 2.58 1.37
C GLN A 44 -1.53 3.93 0.80
N ALA A 45 -0.77 4.71 1.57
CA ALA A 45 -0.27 6.01 1.13
C ALA A 45 0.67 5.87 -0.07
N LEU A 46 1.47 4.79 -0.11
CA LEU A 46 2.39 4.50 -1.19
C LEU A 46 1.73 4.03 -2.49
N GLN A 47 0.48 3.56 -2.44
CA GLN A 47 -0.17 2.91 -3.56
C GLN A 47 -0.29 3.86 -4.77
N GLY A 48 0.47 3.62 -5.83
CA GLY A 48 0.49 4.48 -7.01
C GLY A 48 1.28 5.79 -6.86
N LEU A 49 2.01 6.02 -5.76
CA LEU A 49 3.04 7.07 -5.70
C LEU A 49 4.32 6.62 -6.39
N VAL A 50 4.71 5.36 -6.17
CA VAL A 50 5.95 4.80 -6.73
C VAL A 50 5.63 3.94 -7.96
N PRO A 51 6.16 4.29 -9.15
CA PRO A 51 5.97 3.47 -10.35
C PRO A 51 6.59 2.07 -10.18
N GLY A 52 5.85 1.04 -10.58
CA GLY A 52 6.29 -0.36 -10.47
C GLY A 52 6.15 -0.97 -9.08
N LEU A 53 5.58 -0.26 -8.11
CA LEU A 53 5.15 -0.83 -6.83
C LEU A 53 3.68 -1.26 -6.97
N GLN A 54 3.43 -2.56 -6.87
CA GLN A 54 2.09 -3.11 -6.87
C GLN A 54 1.70 -3.45 -5.44
N ILE A 55 0.64 -2.82 -4.97
CA ILE A 55 0.07 -3.08 -3.65
C ILE A 55 -1.34 -3.60 -3.85
N THR A 56 -1.61 -4.81 -3.37
CA THR A 56 -2.92 -5.46 -3.47
C THR A 56 -3.51 -5.69 -2.10
N THR A 57 -4.81 -5.40 -1.99
CA THR A 57 -5.64 -5.77 -0.83
C THR A 57 -6.76 -6.63 -1.36
N ASN A 58 -7.03 -7.73 -0.67
CA ASN A 58 -8.15 -8.64 -1.01
C ASN A 58 -9.38 -8.37 -0.13
N THR A 59 -9.28 -7.44 0.82
CA THR A 59 -10.33 -7.09 1.77
C THR A 59 -10.30 -5.59 2.05
N GLY A 60 -11.44 -5.04 2.50
CA GLY A 60 -11.57 -3.67 3.00
C GLY A 60 -11.28 -3.52 4.49
N GLU A 61 -10.58 -4.49 5.08
CA GLU A 61 -10.24 -4.48 6.51
C GLU A 61 -9.09 -3.51 6.77
N LEU A 62 -9.19 -2.74 7.86
CA LEU A 62 -8.24 -1.66 8.16
C LEU A 62 -6.89 -2.18 8.67
N ASP A 63 -6.87 -3.35 9.30
CA ASP A 63 -5.70 -3.91 10.01
C ASP A 63 -5.01 -5.06 9.25
N LYS A 64 -5.44 -5.35 8.01
CA LYS A 64 -4.87 -6.45 7.25
C LYS A 64 -3.59 -6.03 6.54
N ASN A 65 -2.57 -6.88 6.66
CA ASN A 65 -1.33 -6.78 5.88
C ASN A 65 -1.63 -6.81 4.38
N MET A 66 -1.32 -5.71 3.68
CA MET A 66 -1.41 -5.60 2.24
C MET A 66 -0.24 -6.35 1.59
N SER A 67 -0.50 -7.04 0.47
CA SER A 67 0.58 -7.68 -0.30
C SER A 67 1.29 -6.62 -1.14
N ILE A 68 2.60 -6.53 -1.00
CA ILE A 68 3.45 -5.57 -1.71
C ILE A 68 4.38 -6.36 -2.63
N ASN A 69 4.42 -6.00 -3.91
CA ASN A 69 5.34 -6.56 -4.89
C ASN A 69 6.01 -5.43 -5.67
N ILE A 70 7.30 -5.57 -5.98
CA ILE A 70 8.04 -4.61 -6.82
C ILE A 70 8.27 -5.27 -8.19
N ARG A 71 7.76 -4.62 -9.25
CA ARG A 71 7.81 -5.10 -10.64
C ARG A 71 7.09 -6.45 -10.88
N GLY A 72 6.01 -6.69 -10.15
CA GLY A 72 5.17 -7.89 -10.29
C GLY A 72 5.71 -9.09 -9.51
N ASN A 73 5.15 -10.28 -9.76
CA ASN A 73 5.57 -11.50 -9.07
C ASN A 73 6.90 -12.02 -9.65
N GLY A 74 7.94 -12.04 -8.83
CA GLY A 74 9.25 -12.61 -9.18
C GLY A 74 9.37 -14.13 -8.96
N THR A 75 8.32 -14.78 -8.47
CA THR A 75 8.33 -16.20 -8.10
C THR A 75 7.15 -16.94 -8.73
N ILE A 76 7.41 -18.14 -9.25
CA ILE A 76 6.43 -19.11 -9.72
C ILE A 76 6.61 -20.33 -8.81
N GLY A 77 5.87 -20.38 -7.71
CA GLY A 77 5.94 -21.48 -6.76
C GLY A 77 5.01 -21.28 -5.57
N ASP A 78 4.23 -22.31 -5.26
CA ASP A 78 3.40 -22.34 -4.05
C ASP A 78 4.30 -22.21 -2.81
N GLY A 79 4.18 -21.10 -2.09
CA GLY A 79 4.95 -20.80 -0.88
C GLY A 79 6.15 -19.86 -1.05
N SER A 80 6.45 -19.37 -2.26
CA SER A 80 7.48 -18.34 -2.46
C SER A 80 6.85 -16.95 -2.47
N SER A 81 6.89 -16.23 -1.34
CA SER A 81 6.43 -14.84 -1.27
C SER A 81 7.45 -13.92 -1.95
N GLY A 82 7.08 -13.30 -3.07
CA GLY A 82 7.86 -12.27 -3.77
C GLY A 82 7.90 -10.91 -3.05
N SER A 83 7.66 -10.88 -1.74
CA SER A 83 7.59 -9.65 -0.96
C SER A 83 8.96 -8.98 -0.87
N PRO A 84 9.04 -7.65 -1.03
CA PRO A 84 10.28 -6.91 -0.86
C PRO A 84 10.69 -6.86 0.60
N LEU A 85 11.98 -6.60 0.84
CA LEU A 85 12.50 -6.38 2.18
C LEU A 85 12.13 -4.97 2.65
N ILE A 86 11.54 -4.85 3.84
CA ILE A 86 11.11 -3.56 4.41
C ILE A 86 12.03 -3.20 5.58
N LEU A 87 12.68 -2.05 5.47
CA LEU A 87 13.52 -1.48 6.52
C LEU A 87 12.92 -0.17 7.01
N ILE A 88 12.73 -0.05 8.31
CA ILE A 88 12.33 1.17 9.00
C ILE A 88 13.54 1.66 9.79
N ASP A 89 14.06 2.83 9.42
CA ASP A 89 15.27 3.41 10.01
C ASP A 89 16.49 2.46 10.09
N GLY A 90 16.57 1.49 9.17
CA GLY A 90 17.65 0.51 9.08
C GLY A 90 17.36 -0.85 9.74
N MET A 91 16.22 -1.01 10.42
CA MET A 91 15.80 -2.29 11.01
C MET A 91 14.64 -2.92 10.24
N GLU A 92 14.62 -4.24 10.16
CA GLU A 92 13.51 -4.96 9.52
C GLU A 92 12.23 -4.80 10.33
N GLY A 93 11.14 -4.49 9.66
CA GLY A 93 9.84 -4.29 10.32
C GLY A 93 8.69 -4.22 9.33
N ASP A 94 7.50 -3.98 9.87
CA ASP A 94 6.27 -3.90 9.09
C ASP A 94 5.86 -2.43 8.90
N ILE A 95 5.74 -2.03 7.62
CA ILE A 95 5.32 -0.69 7.23
C ILE A 95 3.91 -0.33 7.72
N ASN A 96 3.03 -1.31 8.00
CA ASN A 96 1.69 -1.05 8.52
C ASN A 96 1.70 -0.55 9.97
N THR A 97 2.77 -0.81 10.71
CA THR A 97 2.91 -0.35 12.11
C THR A 97 3.38 1.10 12.21
N VAL A 98 3.85 1.69 11.10
CA VAL A 98 4.36 3.05 11.07
C VAL A 98 3.24 4.03 10.73
N ASN A 99 3.06 5.04 11.58
CA ASN A 99 2.13 6.12 11.32
C ASN A 99 2.62 6.94 10.10
N PRO A 100 1.80 7.15 9.06
CA PRO A 100 2.16 7.96 7.89
C PRO A 100 2.66 9.37 8.23
N GLN A 101 2.20 9.94 9.35
CA GLN A 101 2.59 11.29 9.79
C GLN A 101 4.02 11.37 10.32
N ASP A 102 4.60 10.25 10.73
CA ASP A 102 5.97 10.18 11.25
C ASP A 102 6.98 9.87 10.15
N ILE A 103 6.53 9.68 8.91
CA ILE A 103 7.38 9.32 7.78
C ILE A 103 7.93 10.58 7.11
N GLU A 104 9.26 10.66 6.98
CA GLU A 104 9.93 11.74 6.26
C GLU A 104 10.02 11.43 4.76
N ASN A 105 10.43 10.21 4.43
CA ASN A 105 10.49 9.74 3.05
C ASN A 105 10.47 8.22 2.99
N ILE A 106 10.02 7.70 1.86
CA ILE A 106 10.08 6.28 1.54
C ILE A 106 10.85 6.10 0.23
N SER A 107 11.98 5.41 0.33
CA SER A 107 12.85 5.09 -0.80
C SER A 107 12.66 3.63 -1.18
N VAL A 108 12.24 3.37 -2.42
CA VAL A 108 12.02 2.03 -2.96
C VAL A 108 13.12 1.69 -3.96
N LEU A 109 13.99 0.76 -3.58
CA LEU A 109 15.05 0.23 -4.43
C LEU A 109 14.48 -0.89 -5.30
N LYS A 110 14.38 -0.63 -6.61
CA LYS A 110 13.71 -1.54 -7.57
C LYS A 110 14.69 -2.43 -8.33
N ASP A 111 15.94 -2.00 -8.43
CA ASP A 111 16.97 -2.71 -9.18
C ASP A 111 17.90 -3.51 -8.27
N ALA A 112 18.46 -4.59 -8.83
CA ALA A 112 19.43 -5.43 -8.16
C ALA A 112 20.71 -4.65 -7.78
N ALA A 113 21.14 -3.68 -8.60
CA ALA A 113 22.33 -2.86 -8.30
C ALA A 113 22.16 -2.07 -6.98
N ALA A 114 21.02 -1.38 -6.82
CA ALA A 114 20.72 -0.62 -5.61
C ALA A 114 20.43 -1.53 -4.40
N SER A 115 19.77 -2.67 -4.63
CA SER A 115 19.39 -3.61 -3.57
C SER A 115 20.53 -4.54 -3.12
N SER A 116 21.59 -4.68 -3.94
CA SER A 116 22.74 -5.56 -3.67
C SER A 116 23.47 -5.24 -2.37
N ILE A 117 23.37 -4.01 -1.86
CA ILE A 117 23.92 -3.60 -0.55
C ILE A 117 23.29 -4.44 0.58
N TYR A 118 22.03 -4.82 0.43
CA TYR A 118 21.30 -5.66 1.38
C TYR A 118 21.40 -7.17 1.07
N GLY A 119 22.14 -7.53 0.01
CA GLY A 119 22.53 -8.90 -0.32
C GLY A 119 21.35 -9.82 -0.65
N SER A 120 21.50 -11.10 -0.27
CA SER A 120 20.53 -12.17 -0.55
C SER A 120 19.18 -12.01 0.14
N ARG A 121 19.04 -11.05 1.07
CA ARG A 121 17.79 -10.73 1.76
C ARG A 121 16.84 -9.88 0.91
N ALA A 122 17.35 -9.29 -0.17
CA ALA A 122 16.61 -8.36 -1.03
C ALA A 122 16.45 -8.81 -2.49
N PRO A 123 16.07 -10.08 -2.79
CA PRO A 123 15.92 -10.55 -4.17
C PRO A 123 14.77 -9.85 -4.92
N PHE A 124 13.78 -9.33 -4.20
CA PHE A 124 12.60 -8.66 -4.75
C PHE A 124 12.60 -7.13 -4.50
N GLY A 125 13.76 -6.56 -4.21
CA GLY A 125 13.94 -5.13 -3.91
C GLY A 125 13.82 -4.79 -2.42
N VAL A 126 14.03 -3.51 -2.10
CA VAL A 126 14.03 -2.99 -0.72
C VAL A 126 13.17 -1.74 -0.62
N ILE A 127 12.37 -1.65 0.43
CA ILE A 127 11.62 -0.45 0.80
C ILE A 127 12.26 0.10 2.07
N LEU A 128 12.87 1.27 1.97
CA LEU A 128 13.44 2.00 3.10
C LEU A 128 12.45 3.07 3.53
N VAL A 129 12.00 2.99 4.77
CA VAL A 129 11.18 4.00 5.43
C VAL A 129 12.09 4.80 6.36
N THR A 130 12.18 6.10 6.13
CA THR A 130 12.91 7.02 7.01
C THR A 130 11.89 7.81 7.82
N THR A 131 11.99 7.78 9.15
CA THR A 131 11.11 8.55 10.03
C THR A 131 11.64 9.97 10.26
N LYS A 132 10.73 10.89 10.57
CA LYS A 132 11.04 12.29 10.88
C LYS A 132 11.86 12.35 12.17
N LYS A 133 13.02 13.00 12.09
CA LYS A 133 13.88 13.27 13.25
C LYS A 133 13.76 14.71 13.71
N GLY A 134 13.98 14.92 15.01
CA GLY A 134 13.97 16.27 15.60
C GLY A 134 15.03 17.17 14.95
N LYS A 135 14.63 18.35 14.50
CA LYS A 135 15.53 19.36 13.94
C LYS A 135 16.01 20.30 15.05
N SER A 136 17.29 20.67 15.05
CA SER A 136 17.79 21.71 15.96
C SER A 136 17.18 23.06 15.59
N GLY A 137 16.61 23.76 16.57
CA GLY A 137 15.99 25.07 16.35
C GLY A 137 14.75 25.28 17.21
N LYS A 138 13.85 26.14 16.73
CA LYS A 138 12.59 26.46 17.42
C LYS A 138 11.65 25.24 17.38
N PRO A 139 10.95 24.93 18.47
CA PRO A 139 9.98 23.84 18.49
C PRO A 139 8.84 24.15 17.52
N THR A 140 8.56 23.23 16.61
CA THR A 140 7.41 23.29 15.70
C THR A 140 6.37 22.29 16.18
N ILE A 141 5.18 22.78 16.52
CA ILE A 141 4.06 21.94 16.94
C ILE A 141 3.06 21.90 15.79
N ASN A 142 2.77 20.70 15.30
CA ASN A 142 1.75 20.48 14.29
C ASN A 142 0.61 19.66 14.90
N TYR A 143 -0.63 20.08 14.68
CA TYR A 143 -1.82 19.35 15.10
C TYR A 143 -2.67 19.05 13.88
N ASN A 144 -2.97 17.77 13.68
CA ASN A 144 -3.80 17.32 12.58
C ASN A 144 -5.01 16.57 13.14
N ASN A 145 -6.19 16.85 12.59
CA ASN A 145 -7.43 16.16 12.95
C ASN A 145 -8.16 15.75 11.67
N SER A 146 -8.47 14.47 11.52
CA SER A 146 -9.11 13.92 10.34
C SER A 146 -10.29 13.02 10.72
N PHE A 147 -11.47 13.31 10.18
CA PHE A 147 -12.67 12.47 10.32
C PHE A 147 -12.97 11.80 8.98
N ARG A 148 -13.32 10.50 9.01
CA ARG A 148 -13.68 9.71 7.83
C ARG A 148 -14.93 8.90 8.10
N PHE A 149 -15.83 8.89 7.12
CA PHE A 149 -17.02 8.05 7.11
C PHE A 149 -16.90 7.10 5.92
N ASN A 150 -17.06 5.80 6.18
CA ASN A 150 -16.94 4.77 5.15
C ASN A 150 -18.33 4.16 4.89
N SER A 151 -18.71 4.04 3.62
CA SER A 151 -19.91 3.32 3.18
C SER A 151 -19.53 2.25 2.17
N PRO A 152 -20.17 1.06 2.19
CA PRO A 152 -19.90 0.03 1.19
C PRO A 152 -20.26 0.51 -0.22
N VAL A 153 -19.34 0.43 -1.16
CA VAL A 153 -19.56 0.86 -2.56
C VAL A 153 -20.10 -0.26 -3.45
N ASN A 154 -19.77 -1.51 -3.15
CA ASN A 154 -20.18 -2.69 -3.92
C ASN A 154 -21.04 -3.59 -3.02
N LEU A 155 -22.27 -3.16 -2.75
CA LEU A 155 -23.29 -4.04 -2.18
C LEU A 155 -23.92 -4.82 -3.33
N PRO A 156 -23.91 -6.17 -3.31
CA PRO A 156 -24.65 -6.95 -4.28
C PRO A 156 -26.12 -6.53 -4.25
N GLU A 157 -26.69 -6.24 -5.43
CA GLU A 157 -28.12 -6.01 -5.55
C GLU A 157 -28.84 -7.33 -5.25
N MET A 158 -29.55 -7.36 -4.13
CA MET A 158 -30.38 -8.51 -3.80
C MET A 158 -31.65 -8.44 -4.61
N MET A 159 -32.06 -9.60 -5.12
CA MET A 159 -33.33 -9.74 -5.82
C MET A 159 -34.49 -9.36 -4.87
N ASP A 160 -35.47 -8.62 -5.40
CA ASP A 160 -36.68 -8.29 -4.64
C ASP A 160 -37.40 -9.57 -4.17
N SER A 161 -38.15 -9.46 -3.06
CA SER A 161 -38.84 -10.61 -2.45
C SER A 161 -39.78 -11.31 -3.43
N TYR A 162 -40.46 -10.54 -4.30
CA TYR A 162 -41.37 -11.09 -5.30
C TYR A 162 -40.61 -11.86 -6.40
N THR A 163 -39.55 -11.26 -6.94
CA THR A 163 -38.73 -11.90 -7.98
C THR A 163 -38.01 -13.13 -7.43
N PHE A 164 -37.63 -13.13 -6.15
CA PHE A 164 -37.08 -14.30 -5.45
C PHE A 164 -38.09 -15.43 -5.31
N ALA A 165 -39.33 -15.12 -4.91
CA ALA A 165 -40.40 -16.10 -4.81
C ALA A 165 -40.70 -16.75 -6.17
N ASN A 166 -40.75 -15.96 -7.24
CA ASN A 166 -40.94 -16.46 -8.61
C ASN A 166 -39.77 -17.32 -9.07
N TYR A 167 -38.53 -16.87 -8.90
CA TYR A 167 -37.34 -17.65 -9.25
C TYR A 167 -37.30 -18.98 -8.50
N PHE A 168 -37.66 -18.98 -7.22
CA PHE A 168 -37.71 -20.19 -6.41
C PHE A 168 -38.83 -21.14 -6.86
N ASN A 169 -40.01 -20.60 -7.20
CA ASN A 169 -41.12 -21.37 -7.74
C ASN A 169 -40.80 -21.96 -9.12
N GLU A 170 -40.11 -21.21 -9.99
CA GLU A 170 -39.61 -21.71 -11.28
C GLU A 170 -38.56 -22.82 -11.09
N ALA A 171 -37.64 -22.67 -10.13
CA ALA A 171 -36.68 -23.70 -9.79
C ALA A 171 -37.35 -24.98 -9.26
N ALA A 172 -38.36 -24.85 -8.39
CA ALA A 172 -39.15 -25.98 -7.89
C ALA A 172 -39.90 -26.70 -9.02
N ARG A 173 -40.54 -25.95 -9.92
CA ARG A 173 -41.23 -26.53 -11.10
C ARG A 173 -40.27 -27.29 -12.02
N ASN A 174 -39.07 -26.76 -12.26
CA ASN A 174 -38.04 -27.45 -13.06
C ASN A 174 -37.53 -28.72 -12.36
N GLY A 175 -37.53 -28.74 -11.02
CA GLY A 175 -37.19 -29.90 -10.19
C GLY A 175 -38.32 -30.91 -9.98
N GLN A 176 -39.50 -30.71 -10.57
CA GLN A 176 -40.74 -31.48 -10.34
C GLN A 176 -41.30 -31.39 -8.91
N ASP A 177 -40.92 -30.36 -8.15
CA ASP A 177 -41.45 -30.05 -6.83
C ASP A 177 -42.61 -29.05 -6.91
N ASN A 178 -43.47 -29.07 -5.88
CA ASN A 178 -44.56 -28.12 -5.76
C ASN A 178 -44.04 -26.71 -5.44
N ALA A 179 -44.68 -25.69 -6.05
CA ALA A 179 -44.40 -24.29 -5.76
C ALA A 179 -44.58 -24.01 -4.26
N GLN A 180 -43.58 -23.37 -3.65
CA GLN A 180 -43.54 -23.11 -2.20
C GLN A 180 -44.15 -21.75 -1.85
N PHE A 181 -44.18 -20.80 -2.78
CA PHE A 181 -44.75 -19.47 -2.60
C PHE A 181 -46.06 -19.33 -3.40
N SER A 182 -47.07 -18.70 -2.78
CA SER A 182 -48.34 -18.39 -3.43
C SER A 182 -48.24 -17.04 -4.17
N ASP A 183 -48.95 -16.90 -5.30
CA ASP A 183 -48.93 -15.70 -6.14
C ASP A 183 -49.75 -14.50 -5.58
N THR A 184 -50.23 -14.60 -4.33
CA THR A 184 -51.07 -13.61 -3.64
C THR A 184 -50.32 -12.86 -2.54
#